data_AF-A0A2D9CEY3-F1
#
_entry.id   AF-A0A2D9CEY3-F1
#
_cell.length_a   1.000
_cell.length_b   1.000
_cell.length_c   1.000
_cell.angle_alpha   90.00
_cell.angle_beta   90.00
_cell.angle_gamma   90.00
#
_symmetry.space_group_name_H-M   'P 1'
#
loop_
_entity.id
_entity.type
_entity.pdbx_description
1 polymer ?
#
loop_
_entity_poly.entity_id
_entity_poly.type
_entity_poly.pdbx_seq_one_letter_code
_entity_poly.pdbx_strand_id
1 'polypeptide(L)' 'MDLDLKSALDKLTPIERNIIYLRFGLDDGIPRTLEEVGSEYDITRERIRQIQDKAMRKLRSPDMVRIIIKHKD' A
#
# COMPACT_ATOMS: atom_id res chain seq x y z
N MET A 1 -10.74 9.48 -11.64
CA MET A 1 -10.41 8.10 -11.24
C MET A 1 -9.28 8.04 -10.20
N ASP A 2 -8.47 9.10 -10.04
CA ASP A 2 -7.28 9.07 -9.14
C ASP A 2 -7.49 9.60 -7.70
N LEU A 3 -8.68 10.12 -7.37
CA LEU A 3 -8.93 10.72 -6.05
C LEU A 3 -9.07 9.67 -4.92
N ASP A 4 -9.55 8.47 -5.26
CA ASP A 4 -9.85 7.39 -4.30
C ASP A 4 -8.60 6.69 -3.80
N LEU A 5 -7.65 6.43 -4.70
CA LEU A 5 -6.41 5.76 -4.34
C LEU A 5 -5.54 6.66 -3.44
N LYS A 6 -5.50 7.97 -3.72
CA LYS A 6 -4.74 8.91 -2.89
C LYS A 6 -5.32 9.01 -1.48
N SER A 7 -6.64 9.17 -1.36
CA SER A 7 -7.34 9.21 -0.07
C SER A 7 -7.20 7.90 0.71
N ALA A 8 -7.14 6.78 0.00
CA ALA A 8 -6.90 5.46 0.57
C ALA A 8 -5.49 5.33 1.18
N LEU A 9 -4.48 5.78 0.43
CA LEU A 9 -3.08 5.75 0.81
C LEU A 9 -2.73 6.77 1.91
N ASP A 10 -3.58 7.78 2.13
CA ASP A 10 -3.46 8.74 3.24
C ASP A 10 -3.69 8.14 4.62
N LYS A 11 -4.33 6.97 4.72
CA LYS A 11 -4.49 6.24 5.99
C LYS A 11 -3.29 5.35 6.34
N LEU A 12 -2.34 5.20 5.41
CA LEU A 12 -1.12 4.43 5.62
C LEU A 12 -0.05 5.30 6.24
N THR A 13 0.82 4.70 7.06
CA THR A 13 2.06 5.37 7.47
C THR A 13 2.94 5.59 6.23
N PRO A 14 3.91 6.54 6.27
CA PRO A 14 4.82 6.76 5.14
C PRO A 14 5.52 5.47 4.66
N ILE A 15 5.93 4.62 5.60
CA ILE A 15 6.57 3.33 5.29
C ILE A 15 5.57 2.34 4.66
N GLU A 16 4.37 2.21 5.23
CA GLU A 16 3.33 1.35 4.66
C GLU A 16 2.97 1.79 3.24
N ARG A 17 2.84 3.10 3.03
CA ARG A 17 2.57 3.69 1.72
C ARG A 17 3.69 3.35 0.75
N ASN A 18 4.95 3.68 1.05
CA ASN A 18 6.06 3.42 0.13
C ASN A 18 6.20 1.92 -0.20
N ILE A 19 6.02 1.02 0.79
CA ILE A 19 6.04 -0.42 0.52
C ILE A 19 4.93 -0.79 -0.46
N ILE A 20 3.72 -0.23 -0.34
CA ILE A 20 2.64 -0.46 -1.30
C ILE A 20 3.01 0.11 -2.69
N TYR A 21 3.58 1.32 -2.78
CA TYR A 21 4.02 1.88 -4.06
C TYR A 21 5.03 0.97 -4.77
N LEU A 22 6.08 0.54 -4.07
CA LEU A 22 7.13 -0.33 -4.62
C LEU A 22 6.59 -1.72 -4.98
N ARG A 23 5.80 -2.34 -4.11
CA ARG A 23 5.29 -3.71 -4.31
C ARG A 23 4.34 -3.82 -5.50
N PHE A 24 3.61 -2.74 -5.80
CA PHE A 24 2.61 -2.72 -6.87
C PHE A 24 3.02 -1.85 -8.07
N GLY A 25 4.22 -1.26 -8.06
CA GLY A 25 4.71 -0.42 -9.17
C GLY A 25 3.85 0.82 -9.37
N LEU A 26 3.33 1.43 -8.30
CA LEU A 26 2.40 2.55 -8.41
C LEU A 26 3.08 3.88 -8.73
N ASP A 27 4.42 3.94 -8.68
CA ASP A 27 5.22 5.12 -9.01
C ASP A 27 5.86 4.99 -10.41
N ASP A 28 6.58 3.89 -10.64
CA ASP A 28 7.37 3.66 -11.86
C ASP A 28 6.77 2.59 -12.80
N GLY A 29 5.65 1.96 -12.43
CA GLY A 29 5.05 0.85 -13.16
C GLY A 29 5.73 -0.50 -12.94
N ILE A 30 6.77 -0.58 -12.11
CA ILE A 30 7.60 -1.77 -11.93
C ILE A 30 7.37 -2.36 -10.53
N PRO A 31 6.57 -3.43 -10.41
CA PRO A 31 6.35 -4.09 -9.12
C PRO A 31 7.62 -4.76 -8.62
N ARG A 32 7.95 -4.55 -7.35
CA ARG A 32 9.08 -5.17 -6.65
C ARG A 32 8.63 -6.33 -5.79
N THR A 33 9.46 -7.36 -5.63
CA THR A 33 9.26 -8.49 -4.72
C THR A 33 9.42 -8.08 -3.25
N LEU A 34 8.91 -8.88 -2.31
CA LEU A 34 9.12 -8.64 -0.87
C LEU A 34 10.61 -8.63 -0.48
N GLU A 35 11.43 -9.35 -1.24
CA GLU A 35 12.87 -9.51 -1.00
C GLU A 35 13.66 -8.31 -1.54
N GLU A 36 13.31 -7.81 -2.73
CA GLU A 36 13.87 -6.56 -3.27
C GLU A 36 13.55 -5.38 -2.36
N VAL A 37 12.29 -5.24 -1.93
CA VAL A 37 11.89 -4.19 -0.98
C VAL A 37 12.55 -4.40 0.38
N GLY A 38 12.73 -5.65 0.84
CA GLY A 38 13.44 -5.95 2.08
C GLY A 38 14.89 -5.46 2.02
N SER A 39 15.55 -5.70 0.89
CA SER A 39 16.93 -5.27 0.63
C SER A 39 17.05 -3.74 0.61
N GLU A 40 16.08 -3.02 0.04
CA GLU A 40 16.08 -1.55 0.00
C GLU A 40 15.91 -0.90 1.39
N TYR A 41 15.15 -1.54 2.28
CA TYR A 41 14.86 -1.04 3.63
C TYR A 41 15.78 -1.63 4.71
N ASP A 42 16.76 -2.45 4.33
CA ASP A 42 17.64 -3.21 5.23
C ASP A 42 16.86 -3.99 6.31
N ILE A 43 15.78 -4.64 5.89
CA ILE A 43 14.94 -5.48 6.76
C ILE A 43 14.54 -6.78 6.08
N THR A 44 14.18 -7.76 6.90
CA THR A 44 13.84 -9.08 6.37
C THR A 44 12.59 -9.04 5.48
N ARG A 45 12.56 -9.96 4.50
CA ARG A 45 11.37 -10.24 3.68
C ARG A 45 10.10 -10.40 4.51
N GLU A 46 10.22 -11.09 5.65
CA GLU A 46 9.10 -11.31 6.56
C GLU A 46 8.61 -10.02 7.20
N ARG A 47 9.52 -9.10 7.55
CA ARG A 47 9.13 -7.78 8.06
C ARG A 47 8.35 -6.98 7.01
N ILE A 48 8.79 -7.00 5.75
CA ILE A 48 8.04 -6.37 4.64
C ILE A 48 6.66 -7.01 4.49
N ARG A 49 6.58 -8.35 4.54
CA ARG A 49 5.29 -9.08 4.46
C ARG A 49 4.32 -8.62 5.54
N GLN A 50 4.78 -8.51 6.78
CA GLN A 50 3.96 -8.04 7.91
C GLN A 50 3.47 -6.60 7.72
N ILE A 51 4.35 -5.70 7.25
CA ILE A 51 3.97 -4.31 6.99
C ILE A 51 2.94 -4.24 5.85
N GLN A 52 3.17 -4.99 4.77
CA GLN A 52 2.23 -5.10 3.64
C GLN A 52 0.87 -5.61 4.12
N ASP A 53 0.82 -6.69 4.91
CA ASP A 53 -0.44 -7.23 5.44
C ASP A 53 -1.18 -6.22 6.31
N LYS A 54 -0.46 -5.47 7.14
CA LYS A 54 -1.02 -4.40 7.97
C LYS A 54 -1.60 -3.28 7.11
N ALA A 55 -0.87 -2.82 6.10
CA ALA A 55 -1.34 -1.81 5.15
C ALA A 55 -2.60 -2.29 4.42
N MET A 56 -2.59 -3.51 3.88
CA MET A 56 -3.73 -4.09 3.17
C MET A 56 -4.96 -4.27 4.06
N ARG A 57 -4.79 -4.59 5.35
CA ARG A 57 -5.91 -4.60 6.32
C ARG A 57 -6.53 -3.22 6.49
N LYS A 58 -5.72 -2.16 6.58
CA LYS A 58 -6.23 -0.77 6.65
C LYS A 58 -7.01 -0.41 5.38
N LEU A 59 -6.47 -0.74 4.21
CA LEU A 59 -7.10 -0.48 2.91
C LEU A 59 -8.43 -1.23 2.72
N ARG A 60 -8.58 -2.43 3.31
CA ARG A 60 -9.81 -3.25 3.24
C ARG A 60 -10.84 -2.93 4.34
N SER A 61 -10.59 -1.96 5.21
CA SER A 61 -11.52 -1.64 6.30
C SER A 61 -12.89 -1.14 5.77
N PRO A 62 -14.00 -1.37 6.49
CA PRO A 62 -15.33 -0.92 6.05
C PRO A 62 -15.40 0.59 5.77
N ASP A 63 -14.67 1.40 6.55
CA ASP A 63 -14.57 2.84 6.34
C ASP A 63 -13.91 3.20 5.00
N MET A 64 -13.02 2.35 4.50
CA MET A 64 -12.38 2.50 3.19
C MET A 64 -13.28 2.02 2.06
N VAL A 65 -13.95 0.88 2.24
CA VAL A 65 -14.94 0.39 1.27
C VAL A 65 -16.04 1.43 1.05
N ARG A 66 -16.50 2.11 2.11
CA ARG A 66 -17.46 3.22 2.01
C ARG A 66 -16.91 4.43 1.24
N ILE A 67 -15.63 4.77 1.39
CA ILE A 67 -14.99 5.88 0.65
C ILE A 67 -14.94 5.55 -0.84
N ILE A 68 -14.49 4.34 -1.19
CA ILE A 68 -14.42 3.87 -2.59
C ILE A 68 -15.81 3.79 -3.23
N ILE A 69 -16.82 3.36 -2.48
CA ILE A 69 -18.20 3.27 -3.00
C ILE A 69 -18.81 4.67 -3.18
N LYS A 70 -18.57 5.62 -2.26
CA LYS A 70 -19.16 6.96 -2.30
C LYS A 70 -18.65 7.88 -3.42
N HIS A 71 -17.49 7.57 -4.01
CA HIS A 71 -16.85 8.42 -5.03
C HIS A 71 -16.98 7.83 -6.44
N LYS A 72 -17.78 6.75 -6.58
CA LYS A 72 -18.08 6.09 -7.86
C LYS A 72 -19.38 6.61 -8.52
N ASP A 73 -20.05 7.55 -7.87
CA ASP A 73 -21.25 8.27 -8.32
C ASP A 73 -20.91 9.66 -8.87
#